data_AF-A0A7I9VW62-F1
#
_entry.id   AF-A0A7I9VW62-F1
#
_cell.length_a   1.000
_cell.length_b   1.000
_cell.length_c   1.000
_cell.angle_alpha   90.00
_cell.angle_beta   90.00
_cell.angle_gamma   90.00
#
_symmetry.space_group_name_H-M   'P 1'
#
loop_
_entity.id
_entity.type
_entity.pdbx_description
1 polymer ?
#
loop_
_entity_poly.entity_id
_entity_poly.type
_entity_poly.pdbx_seq_one_letter_code
_entity_poly.pdbx_strand_id
1 'polypeptide(L)'
;MNAPRGQQPYQQYQQHKAYQLHSAYPQQFPQAQQPYAAAHGQVSEGIVVNTRFFPLTWLLFFVKPRITVDGHEMPVSGWGRTMLPARPGRHHVHVYVPYFLPPRLGPADATADVYPGRFVELDYKAPVWAFSAGSLGVGPQKYNGVGITLALVAIPFVLLFCLVLLGILMTVFSL
;
A
#
# COMPACT_ATOMS: atom_id res chain seq x y z
N MET A 1 -1.62 22.35 -49.21
CA MET A 1 -2.39 21.34 -48.47
C MET A 1 -1.41 20.55 -47.60
N ASN A 2 -1.64 20.47 -46.29
CA ASN A 2 -0.76 19.77 -45.34
C ASN A 2 -1.40 18.46 -44.90
N ALA A 3 -0.64 17.37 -44.85
CA ALA A 3 -1.09 16.06 -44.38
C ALA A 3 -0.93 15.92 -42.85
N PRO A 4 -1.85 15.24 -42.14
CA PRO A 4 -1.73 15.00 -40.70
C PRO A 4 -0.75 13.86 -40.39
N ARG A 5 0.02 14.00 -39.29
CA ARG A 5 0.97 12.99 -38.80
C ARG A 5 0.23 11.85 -38.09
N GLY A 6 0.45 10.60 -38.52
CA GLY A 6 -0.04 9.40 -37.83
C GLY A 6 1.00 8.83 -36.84
N GLN A 7 0.75 8.97 -35.54
CA GLN A 7 1.69 8.64 -34.45
C GLN A 7 0.90 8.23 -33.19
N GLN A 8 1.14 7.11 -32.49
CA GLN A 8 1.99 5.93 -32.80
C GLN A 8 1.31 4.64 -32.27
N PRO A 9 1.33 3.51 -33.00
CA PRO A 9 0.77 2.23 -32.51
C PRO A 9 1.69 1.46 -31.53
N TYR A 10 2.96 1.89 -31.37
CA TYR A 10 3.98 1.09 -30.67
C TYR A 10 3.88 1.12 -29.14
N GLN A 11 3.38 2.19 -28.52
CA GLN A 11 3.26 2.26 -27.05
C GLN A 11 2.28 1.21 -26.51
N GLN A 12 1.14 1.07 -27.18
CA GLN A 12 0.11 0.11 -26.81
C GLN A 12 0.65 -1.34 -26.83
N TYR A 13 1.48 -1.69 -27.83
CA TYR A 13 2.06 -3.03 -27.93
C TYR A 13 3.08 -3.37 -26.82
N GLN A 14 3.81 -2.37 -26.31
CA GLN A 14 4.70 -2.57 -25.16
C GLN A 14 3.91 -2.75 -23.85
N GLN A 15 2.83 -1.98 -23.67
CA GLN A 15 1.96 -2.07 -22.50
C GLN A 15 1.33 -3.46 -22.37
N HIS A 16 0.90 -4.09 -23.47
CA HIS A 16 0.38 -5.46 -23.46
C HIS A 16 1.39 -6.50 -22.94
N LYS A 17 2.67 -6.41 -23.36
CA LYS A 17 3.72 -7.32 -22.90
C LYS A 17 4.04 -7.15 -21.41
N ALA A 18 3.98 -5.93 -20.90
CA ALA A 18 4.19 -5.66 -19.47
C ALA A 18 3.15 -6.35 -18.57
N TYR A 19 1.88 -6.41 -19.00
CA TYR A 19 0.83 -7.13 -18.26
C TYR A 19 0.97 -8.66 -18.36
N GLN A 20 1.35 -9.21 -19.52
CA GLN A 20 1.44 -10.67 -19.69
C GLN A 20 2.62 -11.32 -18.94
N LEU A 21 3.71 -10.60 -18.70
CA LEU A 21 4.91 -11.13 -18.04
C LEU A 21 4.79 -11.28 -16.51
N HIS A 22 3.73 -10.76 -15.88
CA HIS A 22 3.54 -10.87 -14.43
C HIS A 22 2.73 -12.10 -13.97
N SER A 23 2.26 -12.95 -14.90
CA SER A 23 1.41 -14.12 -14.62
C SER A 23 2.14 -15.36 -14.06
N ALA A 24 3.40 -15.23 -13.63
CA ALA A 24 4.31 -16.35 -13.40
C ALA A 24 4.80 -16.51 -11.93
N TYR A 25 3.98 -16.17 -10.94
CA TYR A 25 4.21 -16.58 -9.54
C TYR A 25 2.90 -16.93 -8.81
N PRO A 26 2.61 -18.22 -8.56
CA PRO A 26 1.56 -18.62 -7.63
C PRO A 26 2.05 -18.43 -6.18
N GLN A 27 2.03 -17.20 -5.69
CA GLN A 27 2.13 -16.94 -4.25
C GLN A 27 0.81 -17.31 -3.58
N GLN A 28 0.68 -18.59 -3.22
CA GLN A 28 -0.37 -19.10 -2.34
C GLN A 28 -0.19 -18.54 -0.93
N PHE A 29 -0.59 -17.29 -0.73
CA PHE A 29 -0.98 -16.83 0.59
C PHE A 29 -2.18 -17.67 1.06
N PRO A 30 -2.19 -18.16 2.31
CA PRO A 30 -3.40 -18.74 2.88
C PRO A 30 -4.52 -17.71 2.79
N GLN A 31 -5.54 -18.01 1.98
CA GLN A 31 -6.77 -17.24 1.99
C GLN A 31 -7.42 -17.48 3.35
N ALA A 32 -7.18 -16.57 4.29
CA ALA A 32 -8.05 -16.41 5.45
C ALA A 32 -9.42 -15.98 4.91
N GLN A 33 -10.24 -16.97 4.55
CA GLN A 33 -11.62 -16.80 4.12
C GLN A 33 -12.37 -16.16 5.27
N GLN A 34 -12.51 -14.85 5.25
CA GLN A 34 -13.40 -14.17 6.19
C GLN A 34 -14.83 -14.57 5.83
N PRO A 35 -15.59 -15.20 6.74
CA PRO A 35 -16.96 -15.56 6.47
C PRO A 35 -17.83 -14.30 6.59
N TYR A 36 -18.01 -13.59 5.48
CA TYR A 36 -19.12 -12.65 5.31
C TYR A 36 -20.43 -13.43 5.18
N ALA A 37 -20.90 -13.95 6.32
CA ALA A 37 -22.19 -14.60 6.44
C ALA A 37 -23.31 -13.56 6.32
N ALA A 38 -23.96 -13.57 5.16
CA ALA A 38 -25.35 -13.15 4.91
C ALA A 38 -25.80 -11.76 5.41
N ALA A 39 -25.61 -10.74 4.59
CA ALA A 39 -26.59 -9.65 4.40
C ALA A 39 -26.44 -9.03 3.00
N HIS A 40 -27.53 -9.01 2.21
CA HIS A 40 -27.68 -8.35 0.90
C HIS A 40 -26.79 -8.82 -0.28
N GLY A 41 -27.29 -9.81 -1.04
CA GLY A 41 -26.90 -10.07 -2.44
C GLY A 41 -25.53 -10.72 -2.64
N GLN A 42 -25.39 -11.50 -3.71
CA GLN A 42 -24.06 -11.88 -4.19
C GLN A 42 -23.40 -10.63 -4.77
N VAL A 43 -22.38 -10.11 -4.10
CA VAL A 43 -21.61 -8.96 -4.59
C VAL A 43 -20.85 -9.42 -5.85
N SER A 44 -21.37 -9.07 -7.02
CA SER A 44 -20.84 -9.46 -8.33
C SER A 44 -19.83 -8.46 -8.91
N GLU A 45 -19.76 -7.26 -8.33
CA GLU A 45 -18.94 -6.15 -8.81
C GLU A 45 -18.56 -5.19 -7.67
N GLY A 46 -17.52 -4.39 -7.90
CA GLY A 46 -17.11 -3.33 -6.99
C GLY A 46 -15.60 -3.18 -6.85
N ILE A 47 -15.15 -2.85 -5.65
CA ILE A 47 -13.74 -2.59 -5.34
C ILE A 47 -13.26 -3.60 -4.31
N VAL A 48 -12.06 -4.14 -4.51
CA VAL A 48 -11.35 -4.93 -3.51
C VAL A 48 -10.17 -4.10 -3.02
N VAL A 49 -10.13 -3.79 -1.73
CA VAL A 49 -8.97 -3.13 -1.12
C VAL A 49 -8.25 -4.13 -0.24
N ASN A 50 -7.00 -4.43 -0.60
CA ASN A 50 -6.12 -5.29 0.18
C ASN A 50 -5.15 -4.43 1.01
N THR A 51 -5.40 -4.32 2.31
CA THR A 51 -4.61 -3.49 3.23
C THR A 51 -3.47 -4.29 3.85
N ARG A 52 -2.27 -3.71 3.90
CA ARG A 52 -1.07 -4.33 4.48
C ARG A 52 -0.19 -3.31 5.22
N PHE A 53 0.51 -3.78 6.25
CA PHE A 53 1.57 -3.07 6.95
C PHE A 53 2.89 -3.85 6.87
N PHE A 54 3.99 -3.20 7.21
CA PHE A 54 5.32 -3.81 7.18
C PHE A 54 5.56 -4.65 8.46
N PRO A 55 6.14 -5.86 8.42
CA PRO A 55 6.20 -6.74 9.60
C PRO A 55 6.81 -6.13 10.86
N LEU A 56 7.79 -5.21 10.74
CA LEU A 56 8.36 -4.52 11.91
C LEU A 56 7.41 -3.47 12.55
N THR A 57 6.34 -3.05 11.87
CA THR A 57 5.29 -2.18 12.42
C THR A 57 4.11 -2.99 12.99
N TRP A 58 4.39 -4.17 13.57
CA TRP A 58 3.42 -5.15 14.11
C TRP A 58 2.38 -4.57 15.08
N LEU A 59 2.68 -3.49 15.80
CA LEU A 59 1.71 -2.78 16.64
C LEU A 59 0.46 -2.32 15.87
N LEU A 60 0.59 -2.08 14.56
CA LEU A 60 -0.55 -1.73 13.70
C LEU A 60 -1.57 -2.86 13.57
N PHE A 61 -1.22 -4.11 13.85
CA PHE A 61 -2.16 -5.25 13.84
C PHE A 61 -3.40 -5.01 14.73
N PHE A 62 -3.23 -4.30 15.84
CA PHE A 62 -4.31 -3.98 16.78
C PHE A 62 -5.21 -2.83 16.32
N VAL A 63 -4.85 -2.11 15.26
CA VAL A 63 -5.61 -0.95 14.76
C VAL A 63 -6.09 -1.18 13.34
N LYS A 64 -7.40 -1.12 13.14
CA LYS A 64 -8.02 -1.40 11.84
C LYS A 64 -7.86 -0.21 10.89
N PRO A 65 -7.47 -0.42 9.63
CA PRO A 65 -7.47 0.65 8.64
C PRO A 65 -8.91 1.12 8.37
N ARG A 66 -9.07 2.42 8.11
CA ARG A 66 -10.32 3.01 7.63
C ARG A 66 -10.24 3.20 6.13
N ILE A 67 -11.32 2.84 5.45
CA ILE A 67 -11.48 2.99 4.01
C ILE A 67 -12.75 3.82 3.79
N THR A 68 -12.66 4.86 2.96
CA THR A 68 -13.84 5.55 2.46
C THR A 68 -13.90 5.44 0.93
N VAL A 69 -15.11 5.25 0.41
CA VAL A 69 -15.40 5.27 -1.04
C VAL A 69 -16.39 6.40 -1.29
N ASP A 70 -16.03 7.32 -2.18
CA ASP A 70 -16.79 8.55 -2.46
C ASP A 70 -17.19 9.32 -1.18
N GLY A 71 -16.27 9.39 -0.22
CA GLY A 71 -16.45 10.05 1.07
C GLY A 71 -17.21 9.24 2.14
N HIS A 72 -17.78 8.08 1.79
CA HIS A 72 -18.56 7.24 2.72
C HIS A 72 -17.65 6.19 3.37
N GLU A 73 -17.61 6.13 4.71
CA GLU A 73 -16.82 5.13 5.45
C GLU A 73 -17.41 3.73 5.28
N MET A 74 -16.55 2.78 4.91
CA MET A 74 -16.93 1.40 4.61
C MET A 74 -16.61 0.46 5.79
N PRO A 75 -17.40 -0.61 6.00
CA PRO A 75 -17.13 -1.58 7.06
C PRO A 75 -15.84 -2.36 6.77
N VAL A 76 -14.88 -2.30 7.70
CA VAL A 76 -13.61 -3.02 7.63
C VAL A 76 -13.44 -3.92 8.86
N SER A 77 -13.26 -5.22 8.63
CA SER A 77 -13.06 -6.22 9.67
C SER A 77 -11.69 -6.11 10.34
N GLY A 78 -10.66 -5.78 9.55
CA GLY A 78 -9.26 -5.61 9.95
C GLY A 78 -8.34 -5.51 8.74
N TRP A 79 -7.08 -5.90 8.92
CA TRP A 79 -6.07 -5.93 7.85
C TRP A 79 -6.33 -7.04 6.82
N GLY A 80 -5.88 -6.83 5.59
CA GLY A 80 -6.03 -7.75 4.47
C GLY A 80 -7.12 -7.32 3.47
N ARG A 81 -7.69 -8.31 2.79
CA ARG A 81 -8.59 -8.15 1.65
C ARG A 81 -10.03 -7.86 2.10
N THR A 82 -10.53 -6.67 1.80
CA THR A 82 -11.93 -6.26 2.01
C THR A 82 -12.62 -6.10 0.65
N MET A 83 -13.81 -6.68 0.49
CA MET A 83 -14.66 -6.48 -0.70
C MET A 83 -15.69 -5.39 -0.41
N LEU A 84 -15.76 -4.40 -1.31
CA LEU A 84 -16.59 -3.21 -1.18
C LEU A 84 -17.55 -3.16 -2.38
N PRO A 85 -18.86 -3.39 -2.17
CA PRO A 85 -19.85 -3.26 -3.23
C PRO A 85 -19.84 -1.83 -3.79
N ALA A 86 -19.65 -1.70 -5.10
CA ALA A 86 -19.71 -0.44 -5.81
C ALA A 86 -20.32 -0.67 -7.20
N ARG A 87 -21.09 0.30 -7.69
CA ARG A 87 -21.73 0.25 -9.01
C ARG A 87 -20.67 0.41 -10.11
N PRO A 88 -21.00 0.17 -11.40
CA PRO A 88 -20.09 0.46 -12.49
C PRO A 88 -19.90 1.97 -12.61
N GLY A 89 -18.65 2.43 -12.65
CA GLY A 89 -18.32 3.85 -12.61
C GLY A 89 -16.95 4.14 -12.03
N ARG A 90 -16.62 5.43 -11.96
CA ARG A 90 -15.37 5.94 -11.39
C ARG A 90 -15.59 6.31 -9.93
N HIS A 91 -14.85 5.66 -9.04
CA HIS A 91 -14.95 5.83 -7.59
C HIS A 91 -13.66 6.40 -6.99
N HIS A 92 -13.79 7.25 -5.98
CA HIS A 92 -12.67 7.79 -5.23
C HIS A 92 -12.48 7.01 -3.92
N VAL A 93 -11.36 6.31 -3.79
CA VAL A 93 -11.02 5.49 -2.62
C VAL A 93 -9.94 6.20 -1.80
N HIS A 94 -10.23 6.46 -0.53
CA HIS A 94 -9.28 7.00 0.43
C HIS A 94 -9.04 5.98 1.55
N VAL A 95 -7.78 5.80 1.96
CA VAL A 95 -7.40 4.88 3.04
C VAL A 95 -6.45 5.57 4.01
N TYR A 96 -6.68 5.38 5.31
CA TYR A 96 -5.74 5.75 6.37
C TYR A 96 -5.84 4.78 7.54
N VAL A 97 -4.83 4.75 8.40
CA VAL A 97 -4.86 4.00 9.67
C VAL A 97 -5.05 5.02 10.79
N PRO A 98 -6.08 4.88 11.66
CA PRO A 98 -6.14 5.64 12.91
C PRO A 98 -4.87 5.39 13.73
N TYR A 99 -4.25 6.43 14.27
CA TYR A 99 -3.03 6.28 15.04
C TYR A 99 -2.91 7.40 16.09
N PHE A 100 -1.98 7.30 17.03
CA PHE A 100 -1.85 8.31 18.09
C PHE A 100 -1.22 9.61 17.56
N LEU A 101 -0.07 9.49 16.88
CA LEU A 101 0.65 10.61 16.29
C LEU A 101 1.42 10.16 15.04
N PRO A 102 1.06 10.62 13.82
CA PRO A 102 -0.09 11.49 13.50
C PRO A 102 -1.44 10.78 13.68
N PRO A 103 -2.56 11.51 13.90
CA PRO A 103 -3.90 10.93 14.04
C PRO A 103 -4.39 10.07 12.86
N ARG A 104 -3.88 10.37 11.66
CA ARG A 104 -4.09 9.60 10.43
C ARG A 104 -2.73 9.17 9.90
N LEU A 105 -2.36 7.94 10.18
CA LEU A 105 -1.15 7.31 9.65
C LEU A 105 -1.40 6.90 8.19
N GLY A 106 -0.47 7.28 7.32
CA GLY A 106 -0.44 6.81 5.93
C GLY A 106 -1.67 7.14 5.07
N PRO A 107 -2.23 8.37 5.10
CA PRO A 107 -3.31 8.73 4.17
C PRO A 107 -2.87 8.49 2.72
N ALA A 108 -3.75 7.91 1.92
CA ALA A 108 -3.53 7.66 0.50
C ALA A 108 -4.86 7.62 -0.27
N ASP A 109 -4.82 8.09 -1.52
CA ASP A 109 -5.99 8.27 -2.38
C ASP A 109 -5.76 7.57 -3.74
N ALA A 110 -6.81 6.96 -4.28
CA ALA A 110 -6.79 6.33 -5.59
C ALA A 110 -8.15 6.42 -6.30
N THR A 111 -8.12 6.42 -7.62
CA THR A 111 -9.30 6.19 -8.45
C THR A 111 -9.46 4.69 -8.71
N ALA A 112 -10.68 4.16 -8.60
CA ALA A 112 -11.06 2.84 -9.08
C ALA A 112 -12.13 2.96 -10.17
N ASP A 113 -11.85 2.43 -11.36
CA ASP A 113 -12.79 2.39 -12.49
C ASP A 113 -13.48 1.02 -12.54
N VAL A 114 -14.64 0.91 -11.90
CA VAL A 114 -15.42 -0.33 -11.77
C VAL A 114 -16.19 -0.60 -13.07
N TYR A 115 -16.05 -1.81 -13.59
CA TYR A 115 -16.76 -2.28 -14.79
C TYR A 115 -17.88 -3.25 -14.39
N PRO A 116 -18.98 -3.34 -15.17
CA PRO A 116 -20.08 -4.24 -14.88
C PRO A 116 -19.63 -5.69 -14.66
N GLY A 117 -20.09 -6.30 -13.57
CA GLY A 117 -19.78 -7.68 -13.20
C GLY A 117 -18.29 -7.95 -12.91
N ARG A 118 -17.50 -6.92 -12.55
CA ARG A 118 -16.08 -7.06 -12.21
C ARG A 118 -15.70 -6.33 -10.94
N PHE A 119 -14.63 -6.83 -10.32
CA PHE A 119 -13.95 -6.17 -9.22
C PHE A 119 -12.67 -5.47 -9.69
N VAL A 120 -12.38 -4.30 -9.13
CA VAL A 120 -11.09 -3.61 -9.25
C VAL A 120 -10.26 -3.89 -8.00
N GLU A 121 -9.06 -4.45 -8.15
CA GLU A 121 -8.17 -4.70 -7.02
C GLU A 121 -7.19 -3.54 -6.77
N LEU A 122 -7.25 -2.96 -5.57
CA LEU A 122 -6.30 -2.00 -5.03
C LEU A 122 -5.48 -2.65 -3.90
N ASP A 123 -4.17 -2.47 -3.90
CA ASP A 123 -3.29 -2.81 -2.78
C ASP A 123 -3.01 -1.52 -1.99
N TYR A 124 -3.12 -1.57 -0.67
CA TYR A 124 -2.77 -0.48 0.24
C TYR A 124 -1.60 -0.88 1.12
N LYS A 125 -0.63 0.03 1.27
CA LYS A 125 0.55 -0.11 2.12
C LYS A 125 0.59 1.04 3.11
N ALA A 126 0.41 0.74 4.38
CA ALA A 126 0.78 1.67 5.43
C ALA A 126 2.29 1.96 5.37
N PRO A 127 2.73 3.21 5.57
CA PRO A 127 4.14 3.58 5.48
C PRO A 127 4.94 2.97 6.64
N VAL A 128 6.25 2.80 6.44
CA VAL A 128 7.18 2.42 7.52
C VAL A 128 7.53 3.65 8.38
N TRP A 129 7.53 4.84 7.78
CA TRP A 129 7.69 6.10 8.49
C TRP A 129 6.32 6.73 8.81
N ALA A 130 6.07 7.02 10.10
CA ALA A 130 4.73 7.40 10.57
C ALA A 130 4.18 8.70 9.95
N PHE A 131 5.06 9.60 9.49
CA PHE A 131 4.70 10.88 8.90
C PHE A 131 4.75 10.88 7.35
N SER A 132 4.91 9.72 6.71
CA SER A 132 4.76 9.58 5.26
C SER A 132 3.30 9.31 4.86
N ALA A 133 2.96 9.61 3.60
CA ALA A 133 1.74 9.10 2.96
C ALA A 133 1.80 7.58 2.81
N GLY A 134 0.64 6.93 2.79
CA GLY A 134 0.54 5.52 2.39
C GLY A 134 0.74 5.37 0.88
N SER A 135 0.75 4.12 0.42
CA SER A 135 0.68 3.83 -1.03
C SER A 135 -0.63 3.10 -1.30
N LEU A 136 -1.44 3.62 -2.23
CA LEU A 136 -2.70 3.02 -2.66
C LEU A 136 -2.75 3.03 -4.18
N GLY A 137 -3.13 1.92 -4.80
CA GLY A 137 -3.27 1.85 -6.25
C GLY A 137 -3.50 0.44 -6.77
N VAL A 138 -3.72 0.33 -8.08
CA VAL A 138 -3.90 -0.94 -8.78
C VAL A 138 -2.57 -1.72 -8.78
N GLY A 139 -2.64 -3.01 -8.46
CA GLY A 139 -1.47 -3.89 -8.39
C GLY A 139 -0.56 -3.63 -7.18
N PRO A 140 0.54 -4.39 -7.04
CA PRO A 140 1.37 -4.39 -5.82
C PRO A 140 1.99 -3.02 -5.51
N GLN A 141 1.69 -2.48 -4.34
CA GLN A 141 2.23 -1.19 -3.90
C GLN A 141 3.54 -1.36 -3.10
N LYS A 142 4.40 -0.34 -3.20
CA LYS A 142 5.65 -0.24 -2.42
C LYS A 142 5.40 0.41 -1.06
N TYR A 143 6.21 0.05 -0.06
CA TYR A 143 6.19 0.72 1.25
C TYR A 143 6.92 2.06 1.20
N ASN A 144 6.24 3.13 1.62
CA ASN A 144 6.83 4.46 1.75
C ASN A 144 7.62 4.61 3.06
N GLY A 145 8.53 5.58 3.11
CA GLY A 145 9.28 5.94 4.32
C GLY A 145 10.50 5.07 4.64
N VAL A 146 10.70 3.95 3.92
CA VAL A 146 11.79 2.99 4.21
C VAL A 146 13.16 3.64 4.32
N GLY A 147 13.54 4.53 3.39
CA GLY A 147 14.86 5.19 3.41
C GLY A 147 15.05 6.11 4.62
N ILE A 148 14.02 6.86 5.02
CA ILE A 148 14.05 7.72 6.22
C ILE A 148 14.17 6.85 7.48
N THR A 149 13.38 5.77 7.57
CA THR A 149 13.46 4.82 8.69
C THR A 149 14.85 4.20 8.79
N LEU A 150 15.43 3.73 7.67
CA LEU A 150 16.78 3.16 7.66
C LEU A 150 17.84 4.17 8.09
N ALA A 151 17.75 5.43 7.64
CA ALA A 151 18.67 6.48 8.07
C ALA A 151 18.55 6.76 9.58
N LEU A 152 17.32 6.97 10.09
CA LEU A 152 17.07 7.22 11.51
C LEU A 152 17.49 6.07 12.42
N VAL A 153 17.39 4.82 11.96
CA VAL A 153 17.86 3.65 12.69
C VAL A 153 19.38 3.51 12.60
N ALA A 154 19.99 3.66 11.42
CA ALA A 154 21.42 3.40 11.24
C ALA A 154 22.33 4.47 11.86
N ILE A 155 21.96 5.75 11.78
CA ILE A 155 22.75 6.87 12.30
C ILE A 155 23.17 6.71 13.78
N PRO A 156 22.26 6.41 14.75
CA PRO A 156 22.67 6.24 16.14
C PRO A 156 23.59 5.04 16.38
N PHE A 157 23.45 3.94 15.61
CA PHE A 157 24.40 2.81 15.71
C PHE A 157 25.78 3.19 15.17
N VAL A 158 25.85 3.93 14.07
CA VAL A 158 27.12 4.44 13.51
C VAL A 158 27.77 5.44 14.48
N LEU A 159 27.01 6.38 15.04
CA LEU A 159 27.51 7.33 16.03
C LEU A 159 28.01 6.63 17.30
N LEU A 160 27.25 5.68 17.85
CA LEU A 160 27.67 4.89 19.01
C LEU A 160 28.96 4.12 18.72
N PHE A 161 29.06 3.48 17.55
CA PHE A 161 30.26 2.77 17.12
C PHE A 161 31.47 3.71 17.02
N CYS A 162 31.31 4.89 16.41
CA CYS A 162 32.37 5.90 16.35
C CYS A 162 32.79 6.42 17.74
N LEU A 163 31.85 6.64 18.66
CA LEU A 163 32.14 7.07 20.03
C LEU A 163 32.88 5.98 20.82
N VAL A 164 32.51 4.71 20.67
CA VAL A 164 33.22 3.57 21.28
C VAL A 164 34.63 3.44 20.71
N LEU A 165 34.80 3.51 19.39
CA LEU A 165 36.12 3.50 18.75
C LEU A 165 37.00 4.66 19.23
N LEU A 166 36.45 5.88 19.33
CA LEU A 166 37.16 7.05 19.83
C LEU A 166 37.56 6.87 21.29
N GLY A 167 36.67 6.35 22.15
CA GLY A 167 36.97 6.04 23.54
C GLY A 167 38.11 5.03 23.69
N ILE A 168 38.07 3.93 22.93
CA ILE A 168 39.16 2.94 22.88
C ILE A 168 40.46 3.61 22.45
N LEU A 169 40.44 4.40 21.38
CA LEU A 169 41.61 5.10 20.86
C LEU A 169 42.22 6.05 21.91
N MET A 170 41.39 6.80 22.64
CA MET A 170 41.84 7.67 23.73
C MET A 170 42.46 6.87 24.89
N THR A 171 41.88 5.73 25.27
CA THR A 171 42.47 4.87 26.31
C THR A 171 43.82 4.29 25.89
N VAL A 172 43.98 3.88 24.62
CA VAL A 172 45.24 3.34 24.10
C VAL A 172 46.33 4.40 24.02
N PHE A 173 46.01 5.65 23.65
CA PHE A 173 46.98 6.75 23.62
C PHE A 173 47.26 7.40 24.99
N SER A 174 46.57 6.98 26.06
CA SER A 174 46.79 7.48 27.43
C SER A 174 47.59 6.50 28.31
N LEU A 175 48.10 5.41 27.71
CA LEU A 175 48.86 4.31 28.32
C LEU A 175 50.32 4.33 27.83
#